data_AF-A0A7J9CDV0-F1
#
_entry.id   AF-A0A7J9CDV0-F1
#
_cell.length_a   1.000
_cell.length_b   1.000
_cell.length_c   1.000
_cell.angle_alpha   90.00
_cell.angle_beta   90.00
_cell.angle_gamma   90.00
#
_symmetry.space_group_name_H-M   'P 1'
#
loop_
_entity.id
_entity.type
_entity.pdbx_description
1 polymer ?
#
loop_
_entity_poly.entity_id
_entity_poly.type
_entity_poly.pdbx_seq_one_letter_code
_entity_poly.pdbx_strand_id
1 'polypeptide(L)' 'MSWWFPPRGWLKFNVCGVVFEDKAGGRGVLRDEYRVARALFSGPSEAKDAKLAELKSIGVALELYEGM' A
#
# COMPACT_ATOMS: atom_id res chain seq x y z
N MET A 1 -3.88 -6.23 -23.19
CA MET A 1 -3.64 -4.87 -22.71
C MET A 1 -2.36 -4.90 -21.89
N SER A 2 -1.26 -4.37 -22.41
CA SER A 2 -0.03 -4.22 -21.64
C SER A 2 -0.25 -3.12 -20.61
N TRP A 3 -0.31 -3.49 -19.33
CA TRP A 3 -0.31 -2.52 -18.25
C TRP A 3 1.09 -1.90 -18.21
N TRP A 4 1.28 -0.77 -18.88
CA TRP A 4 2.49 0.01 -18.68
C TRP A 4 2.42 0.66 -17.31
N PHE A 5 3.41 0.37 -16.47
CA PHE A 5 3.58 1.08 -15.22
C PHE A 5 3.86 2.56 -15.55
N PRO A 6 3.10 3.49 -14.96
CA PRO A 6 3.35 4.89 -15.20
C PRO A 6 4.73 5.29 -14.64
N PRO A 7 5.34 6.37 -15.15
CA PRO A 7 6.64 6.84 -14.70
C PRO A 7 6.75 6.93 -13.17
N ARG A 8 7.94 6.62 -12.64
CA ARG A 8 8.25 6.58 -11.20
C ARG A 8 7.75 7.81 -10.41
N GLY A 9 7.78 9.01 -10.99
CA GLY A 9 7.30 10.24 -10.33
C GLY A 9 5.78 10.45 -10.30
N TRP A 10 5.00 9.62 -10.99
CA TRP A 10 3.54 9.77 -11.11
C TRP A 10 2.76 8.91 -10.11
N LEU A 11 3.45 7.94 -9.49
CA LEU A 11 2.83 7.00 -8.58
C LEU A 11 2.79 7.58 -7.18
N LYS A 12 1.60 7.57 -6.57
CA LYS A 12 1.42 7.93 -5.18
C LYS A 12 0.76 6.80 -4.41
N PHE A 13 1.38 6.39 -3.32
CA PHE A 13 0.81 5.43 -2.38
C PHE A 13 0.16 6.16 -1.21
N ASN A 14 -1.10 5.81 -0.92
CA ASN A 14 -1.72 6.08 0.36
C ASN A 14 -1.79 4.77 1.12
N VAL A 15 -1.30 4.73 2.35
CA VAL A 15 -1.31 3.53 3.19
C VAL A 15 -2.04 3.81 4.49
N CYS A 16 -2.49 2.75 5.16
CA CYS A 16 -3.17 2.83 6.44
C CYS A 16 -3.00 1.50 7.17
N GLY A 17 -2.57 1.58 8.43
CA GLY A 17 -2.67 0.46 9.36
C GLY A 17 -3.98 0.50 10.11
N VAL A 18 -4.57 -0.67 10.36
CA VAL A 18 -5.82 -0.84 11.09
C VAL A 18 -5.62 -1.89 12.17
N VAL A 19 -6.22 -1.67 13.34
CA VAL A 19 -6.32 -2.66 14.41
C VAL A 19 -7.79 -2.86 14.74
N PHE A 20 -8.18 -4.11 14.94
CA PHE A 20 -9.48 -4.51 15.42
C PHE A 20 -9.27 -5.65 16.42
N GLU A 21 -9.60 -5.38 17.69
CA GLU A 21 -9.35 -6.32 18.80
C GLU A 21 -7.88 -6.77 18.84
N ASP A 22 -7.62 -8.07 18.70
CA ASP A 22 -6.31 -8.70 18.69
C ASP A 22 -5.68 -8.81 17.28
N LYS A 23 -6.38 -8.32 16.25
CA LYS A 23 -5.93 -8.41 14.86
C LYS A 23 -5.44 -7.07 14.36
N ALA A 24 -4.30 -7.09 13.67
CA ALA A 24 -3.81 -5.95 12.93
C ALA A 24 -3.82 -6.25 11.42
N GLY A 25 -3.93 -5.19 10.63
CA GLY A 25 -3.98 -5.29 9.19
C GLY A 25 -3.44 -4.04 8.52
N GLY A 26 -2.93 -4.24 7.32
CA GLY A 26 -2.41 -3.19 6.47
C GLY A 26 -3.26 -3.03 5.23
N ARG A 27 -3.37 -1.81 4.72
CA ARG A 27 -3.92 -1.55 3.39
C ARG A 27 -3.22 -0.39 2.72
N GLY A 28 -3.30 -0.36 1.40
CA GLY A 28 -2.90 0.80 0.64
C GLY A 28 -3.55 0.89 -0.74
N VAL A 29 -3.44 2.09 -1.30
CA VAL A 29 -3.99 2.46 -2.61
C VAL A 29 -2.85 3.04 -3.43
N LEU A 30 -2.61 2.44 -4.58
CA LEU A 30 -1.76 3.02 -5.61
C LEU A 30 -2.59 3.97 -6.46
N ARG A 31 -2.11 5.20 -6.63
CA ARG A 31 -2.74 6.23 -7.45
C ARG A 31 -1.80 6.71 -8.53
N ASP A 32 -2.35 7.09 -9.68
CA ASP A 32 -1.62 7.77 -10.74
C ASP A 32 -1.51 9.30 -10.48
N GLU A 33 -0.90 10.01 -11.43
CA GLU A 33 -0.71 11.46 -11.39
C GLU A 33 -2.02 12.25 -11.27
N TYR A 34 -3.13 11.70 -11.78
CA TYR A 34 -4.48 12.26 -11.69
C TYR A 34 -5.19 11.85 -10.39
N ARG A 35 -4.48 11.21 -9.46
CA ARG A 35 -4.98 10.68 -8.19
C ARG A 35 -6.02 9.57 -8.35
N VAL A 36 -6.15 8.98 -9.53
CA VAL A 36 -7.07 7.87 -9.80
C VAL A 36 -6.50 6.60 -9.19
N ALA A 37 -7.32 5.85 -8.47
CA ALA A 37 -6.89 4.57 -7.90
C ALA A 37 -6.64 3.55 -9.02
N ARG A 38 -5.41 3.02 -9.07
CA ARG A 38 -4.96 2.04 -10.07
C ARG A 38 -4.88 0.63 -9.49
N ALA A 39 -4.55 0.51 -8.21
CA ALA A 39 -4.51 -0.77 -7.50
C ALA A 39 -4.81 -0.57 -6.01
N LEU A 40 -5.33 -1.63 -5.39
CA LEU A 40 -5.53 -1.74 -3.95
C LEU A 40 -4.75 -2.95 -3.46
N PHE A 41 -4.14 -2.83 -2.29
CA PHE A 41 -3.60 -3.97 -1.57
C PHE A 41 -4.08 -3.93 -0.12
N SER A 42 -4.27 -5.11 0.45
CA SER A 42 -4.63 -5.27 1.85
C SER A 42 -4.19 -6.64 2.34
N GLY A 43 -3.85 -6.74 3.62
CA GLY A 43 -3.52 -8.02 4.21
C GLY A 43 -3.53 -7.99 5.73
N PRO A 44 -3.75 -9.15 6.37
CA PRO A 44 -3.51 -9.31 7.79
C PRO A 44 -2.02 -9.07 8.10
N SER A 45 -1.75 -8.58 9.30
CA SER A 45 -0.41 -8.27 9.77
C SER A 45 -0.22 -8.82 11.16
N GLU A 46 0.90 -9.49 11.41
CA GLU A 46 1.33 -9.86 12.77
C GLU A 46 1.80 -8.66 13.61
N ALA A 47 1.41 -7.45 13.22
CA ALA A 47 1.68 -6.26 14.01
C ALA A 47 0.84 -6.25 15.29
N LYS A 48 1.39 -5.68 16.36
CA LYS A 48 0.70 -5.54 17.64
C LYS A 48 -0.17 -4.29 17.72
N ASP A 49 0.04 -3.34 16.80
CA ASP A 49 -0.68 -2.08 16.74
C ASP A 49 -0.80 -1.56 15.30
N ALA A 50 -1.60 -0.50 15.13
CA ALA A 50 -1.91 0.07 13.84
C ALA A 50 -0.70 0.77 13.21
N LYS A 51 0.19 1.36 14.02
CA LYS A 51 1.38 2.06 13.51
C LYS A 51 2.35 1.07 12.90
N LEU A 52 2.58 -0.06 13.55
CA LEU A 52 3.45 -1.12 13.03
C LEU A 52 2.82 -1.81 11.81
N ALA A 53 1.49 -1.96 11.78
CA ALA A 53 0.78 -2.46 10.60
C ALA A 53 0.89 -1.51 9.40
N GLU A 54 0.82 -0.20 9.65
CA GLU A 54 1.04 0.83 8.64
C GLU A 54 2.47 0.81 8.13
N LEU A 55 3.47 0.74 9.02
CA LEU A 55 4.88 0.65 8.65
C LEU A 55 5.15 -0.58 7.75
N LYS A 56 4.57 -1.74 8.09
CA LYS A 56 4.63 -2.93 7.22
C LYS A 56 3.98 -2.69 5.86
N SER A 57 2.86 -1.96 5.82
CA SER A 57 2.18 -1.60 4.56
C SER A 57 3.02 -0.65 3.70
N ILE A 58 3.80 0.24 4.31
CA ILE A 58 4.79 1.09 3.61
C ILE A 58 5.87 0.22 2.97
N GLY A 59 6.39 -0.79 3.68
CA GLY A 59 7.35 -1.75 3.14
C GLY A 59 6.82 -2.47 1.90
N VAL A 60 5.58 -2.99 1.97
CA VAL A 60 4.90 -3.63 0.83
C VAL A 60 4.72 -2.64 -0.34
N ALA A 61 4.33 -1.40 -0.06
CA ALA A 61 4.21 -0.37 -1.10
C ALA A 61 5.55 -0.07 -1.78
N LEU A 62 6.65 -0.07 -1.02
CA LEU A 62 8.00 0.14 -1.54
C LEU A 62 8.46 -1.03 -2.41
N GLU A 63 8.23 -2.27 -1.97
CA GLU A 63 8.54 -3.47 -2.78
C GLU A 63 7.77 -3.47 -4.10
N LEU A 64 6.48 -3.08 -4.06
CA LEU A 64 5.69 -2.91 -5.27
C LEU A 64 6.26 -1.82 -6.18
N TYR A 65 6.68 -0.69 -5.61
CA TYR A 65 7.25 0.42 -6.37
C TYR A 65 8.60 0.08 -7.03
N GLU A 66 9.48 -0.63 -6.32
CA GLU A 66 10.78 -1.06 -6.86
C GLU A 66 10.64 -2.18 -7.91
N GLY A 67 9.58 -3.00 -7.81
CA GLY A 67 9.25 -4.04 -8.78
C GLY A 67 8.54 -3.55 -10.06
N MET A 68 8.24 -2.25 -10.16
CA MET A 68 7.53 -1.62 -11.29
C MET A 68 8.47 -1.00 -12.34
#